data_AF-A0A136HVR7-F1
#
_entry.id   AF-A0A136HVR7-F1
#
_cell.length_a   1.000
_cell.length_b   1.000
_cell.length_c   1.000
_cell.angle_alpha   90.00
_cell.angle_beta   90.00
_cell.angle_gamma   90.00
#
_symmetry.space_group_name_H-M   'P 1'
#
loop_
_entity.id
_entity.type
_entity.pdbx_description
1 polymer ?
#
loop_
_entity_poly.entity_id
_entity_poly.type
_entity_poly.pdbx_seq_one_letter_code
_entity_poly.pdbx_strand_id
1 'polypeptide(L)'
;MSELWIPIIGIICIALVIIASLYLGTREKLQLHKTLQHHLENGGELTPALLQQMGANVNQTKRDRRKGALLTSIGLSCFAGGYVSGFTTVGMVFGVFPLFVGLAFCCLSLFIENE
;
A
#
# COMPACT_ATOMS: atom_id res chain seq x y z
N MET A 1 -12.40 31.47 5.08
CA MET A 1 -12.59 30.07 5.53
C MET A 1 -11.42 29.75 6.44
N SER A 2 -11.68 29.40 7.69
CA SER A 2 -10.70 29.37 8.79
C SER A 2 -9.53 28.44 8.50
N GLU A 3 -8.30 28.91 8.78
CA GLU A 3 -7.03 28.16 8.60
C GLU A 3 -7.02 26.79 9.30
N LEU A 4 -7.95 26.56 10.23
CA LEU A 4 -8.22 25.28 10.90
C LEU A 4 -8.62 24.13 9.96
N TRP A 5 -9.21 24.41 8.79
CA TRP A 5 -9.66 23.34 7.87
C TRP A 5 -8.50 22.67 7.12
N ILE A 6 -7.39 23.38 6.96
CA ILE A 6 -6.21 22.92 6.21
C ILE A 6 -5.62 21.62 6.81
N PRO A 7 -5.31 21.55 8.12
CA PRO A 7 -4.77 20.32 8.71
C PRO A 7 -5.78 19.16 8.73
N ILE A 8 -7.07 19.47 8.89
CA ILE A 8 -8.14 18.46 8.95
C ILE A 8 -8.27 17.73 7.60
N ILE A 9 -8.31 18.49 6.51
CA ILE A 9 -8.39 17.94 5.16
C ILE A 9 -7.13 17.13 4.84
N GLY A 10 -5.95 17.59 5.28
CA GLY A 10 -4.69 16.85 5.11
C GLY A 10 -4.72 15.46 5.77
N ILE A 11 -5.19 15.37 7.01
CA ILE A 11 -5.32 14.08 7.72
C ILE A 11 -6.34 13.18 7.03
N ILE A 12 -7.47 13.73 6.59
CA ILE A 12 -8.52 12.98 5.88
C ILE A 12 -7.97 12.39 4.58
N CYS A 13 -7.22 13.16 3.79
CA CYS A 13 -6.60 12.68 2.55
C CYS A 13 -5.63 11.50 2.81
N ILE A 14 -4.79 11.59 3.82
CA ILE A 14 -3.86 10.51 4.19
C ILE A 14 -4.64 9.25 4.61
N ALA A 15 -5.66 9.41 5.45
CA ALA A 15 -6.50 8.31 5.89
C ALA A 15 -7.20 7.63 4.69
N LEU A 16 -7.74 8.41 3.75
CA LEU A 16 -8.42 7.90 2.56
C LEU A 16 -7.48 7.06 1.68
N VAL A 17 -6.23 7.50 1.50
CA VAL A 17 -5.22 6.77 0.71
C VAL A 17 -4.87 5.43 1.38
N ILE A 18 -4.68 5.42 2.71
CA ILE A 18 -4.41 4.19 3.47
C ILE A 18 -5.60 3.23 3.36
N ILE A 19 -6.82 3.72 3.58
CA ILE A 19 -8.05 2.91 3.50
C ILE A 19 -8.23 2.33 2.09
N ALA A 20 -8.04 3.14 1.04
CA ALA A 20 -8.11 2.67 -0.34
C ALA A 20 -7.09 1.56 -0.62
N SER A 21 -5.85 1.70 -0.14
CA SER A 21 -4.81 0.68 -0.30
C SER A 21 -5.18 -0.65 0.39
N LEU A 22 -5.72 -0.59 1.62
CA LEU A 22 -6.17 -1.77 2.36
C LEU A 22 -7.38 -2.44 1.71
N TYR A 23 -8.31 -1.64 1.21
CA TYR A 23 -9.52 -2.13 0.55
C TYR A 23 -9.21 -2.87 -0.75
N LEU A 24 -8.34 -2.30 -1.59
CA LEU A 24 -7.93 -2.94 -2.84
C LEU A 24 -7.20 -4.27 -2.57
N GLY A 25 -6.28 -4.32 -1.60
CA GLY A 25 -5.56 -5.55 -1.27
C GLY A 25 -6.43 -6.67 -0.70
N THR A 26 -7.55 -6.32 -0.05
CA THR A 26 -8.50 -7.31 0.48
C THR A 26 -9.36 -7.92 -0.63
N ARG A 27 -9.74 -7.11 -1.63
CA ARG A 27 -10.55 -7.53 -2.78
C ARG A 27 -9.83 -8.57 -3.64
N GLU A 28 -8.53 -8.40 -3.87
CA GLU A 28 -7.71 -9.32 -4.66
C GLU A 28 -7.71 -10.74 -4.07
N LYS A 29 -7.48 -10.87 -2.75
CA LYS A 29 -7.50 -12.16 -2.06
C LYS A 29 -8.88 -12.83 -2.13
N LEU A 30 -9.93 -12.04 -1.95
CA LEU A 30 -11.30 -12.54 -1.89
C LEU A 30 -11.79 -13.01 -3.27
N GLN A 31 -11.32 -12.38 -4.36
CA GLN A 31 -11.60 -12.83 -5.72
C GLN A 31 -10.87 -14.13 -6.05
N LEU A 32 -9.62 -14.30 -5.64
CA LEU A 32 -8.87 -15.56 -5.84
C LEU A 32 -9.56 -16.75 -5.16
N HIS A 33 -10.05 -16.59 -3.94
CA HIS A 33 -10.79 -17.65 -3.24
C HIS A 33 -12.12 -17.99 -3.93
N LYS A 34 -12.83 -17.00 -4.49
CA LYS A 34 -14.07 -17.24 -5.26
C LYS A 34 -13.81 -17.96 -6.58
N THR A 35 -12.75 -17.61 -7.30
CA THR A 35 -12.37 -18.31 -8.54
C THR A 35 -12.00 -19.77 -8.26
N LEU A 36 -11.25 -20.02 -7.17
CA LEU A 36 -10.95 -21.37 -6.70
C LEU A 36 -12.21 -22.19 -6.39
N GLN A 37 -13.16 -21.57 -5.67
CA GLN A 37 -14.42 -22.21 -5.31
C GLN A 37 -15.24 -22.57 -6.55
N HIS A 38 -15.35 -21.66 -7.52
CA HIS A 38 -16.01 -21.93 -8.79
C HIS A 38 -15.30 -23.00 -9.63
N HIS A 39 -13.97 -23.08 -9.60
CA HIS A 39 -13.22 -24.09 -10.35
C HIS A 39 -13.37 -25.48 -9.73
N LEU A 40 -13.45 -25.57 -8.40
CA LEU A 40 -13.76 -26.77 -7.65
C LEU A 40 -15.19 -27.28 -7.92
N GLU A 41 -16.17 -26.38 -7.93
CA GLU A 41 -17.58 -26.72 -8.20
C GLU A 41 -17.80 -27.23 -9.64
N ASN A 42 -16.98 -26.79 -10.59
CA ASN A 42 -17.05 -27.22 -12.00
C ASN A 42 -16.31 -28.55 -12.28
N GLY A 43 -15.82 -29.25 -11.24
CA GLY A 43 -15.16 -30.55 -11.39
C GLY A 43 -13.71 -30.49 -11.87
N GLY A 44 -13.06 -29.31 -11.81
CA GLY A 44 -11.65 -29.18 -12.14
C GLY A 44 -10.77 -29.86 -11.09
N GLU A 45 -9.89 -30.77 -11.52
CA GLU A 45 -8.89 -31.37 -10.65
C GLU A 45 -7.91 -30.29 -10.16
N LEU A 46 -7.79 -30.13 -8.84
CA LEU A 46 -6.78 -29.26 -8.24
C LEU A 46 -5.39 -29.88 -8.48
N THR A 47 -4.81 -29.64 -9.65
CA THR A 47 -3.42 -29.99 -9.88
C THR A 47 -2.55 -29.10 -8.97
N PRO A 48 -1.62 -29.65 -8.19
CA PRO A 48 -0.79 -28.89 -7.26
C PRO A 48 -0.01 -27.76 -7.95
N ALA A 49 0.23 -27.87 -9.26
CA ALA A 49 0.82 -26.82 -10.10
C ALA A 49 -0.01 -25.52 -10.17
N LEU A 50 -1.36 -25.58 -10.16
CA LEU A 50 -2.21 -24.39 -10.19
C LEU A 50 -2.28 -23.70 -8.84
N LEU A 51 -2.35 -24.48 -7.75
CA LEU A 51 -2.18 -23.96 -6.39
C LEU A 51 -0.83 -23.29 -6.21
N GLN A 52 0.23 -23.88 -6.78
CA GLN A 52 1.57 -23.31 -6.76
C GLN A 52 1.66 -22.05 -7.63
N GLN A 53 1.05 -21.99 -8.81
CA GLN A 53 1.06 -20.77 -9.63
C GLN A 53 0.22 -19.63 -9.04
N MET A 54 -0.91 -19.91 -8.37
CA MET A 54 -1.71 -18.86 -7.71
C MET A 54 -1.13 -18.45 -6.36
N GLY A 55 -0.52 -19.39 -5.63
CA GLY A 55 0.21 -19.12 -4.38
C GLY A 55 1.56 -18.44 -4.59
N ALA A 56 2.27 -18.78 -5.67
CA ALA A 56 3.60 -18.24 -5.97
C ALA A 56 3.59 -16.96 -6.81
N ASN A 57 2.48 -16.60 -7.47
CA ASN A 57 2.45 -15.46 -8.41
C ASN A 57 1.64 -14.24 -7.95
N VAL A 58 1.25 -14.17 -6.67
CA VAL A 58 1.14 -12.83 -6.07
C VAL A 58 2.57 -12.37 -5.91
N ASN A 59 3.08 -11.67 -6.92
CA ASN A 59 4.43 -11.13 -6.98
C ASN A 59 4.61 -10.16 -5.78
N GLN A 60 4.87 -10.73 -4.60
CA GLN A 60 4.88 -10.05 -3.31
C GLN A 60 5.88 -8.91 -3.36
N THR A 61 7.02 -9.16 -4.01
CA THR A 61 8.04 -8.16 -4.34
C THR A 61 7.49 -6.96 -5.09
N LYS A 62 6.73 -7.15 -6.18
CA LYS A 62 6.10 -6.02 -6.92
C LYS A 62 5.06 -5.29 -6.07
N ARG A 63 4.29 -6.01 -5.26
CA ARG A 63 3.29 -5.41 -4.37
C ARG A 63 3.93 -4.59 -3.26
N ASP A 64 5.01 -5.09 -2.68
CA ASP A 64 5.72 -4.46 -1.57
C ASP A 64 6.55 -3.27 -2.07
N ARG A 65 7.16 -3.34 -3.27
CA ARG A 65 7.73 -2.17 -3.97
C ARG A 65 6.70 -1.07 -4.20
N ARG A 66 5.50 -1.43 -4.66
CA ARG A 66 4.43 -0.45 -4.92
C ARG A 66 3.95 0.22 -3.64
N LYS A 67 3.81 -0.54 -2.54
CA LYS A 67 3.44 0.00 -1.22
C LYS A 67 4.53 0.89 -0.64
N GLY A 68 5.79 0.47 -0.72
CA GLY A 68 6.95 1.25 -0.27
C GLY A 68 7.08 2.57 -1.02
N ALA A 69 6.97 2.55 -2.35
CA ALA A 69 7.00 3.77 -3.16
C ALA A 69 5.85 4.74 -2.85
N LEU A 70 4.63 4.22 -2.65
CA LEU A 70 3.45 5.02 -2.27
C LEU A 70 3.63 5.69 -0.90
N LEU A 71 4.08 4.96 0.11
CA LEU A 71 4.25 5.50 1.46
C LEU A 71 5.39 6.52 1.52
N THR A 72 6.48 6.25 0.79
CA THR A 72 7.60 7.18 0.69
C THR A 72 7.20 8.50 0.01
N SER A 73 6.40 8.43 -1.07
CA SER A 73 5.92 9.63 -1.77
C SER A 73 4.93 10.44 -0.93
N ILE A 74 4.07 9.80 -0.14
CA ILE A 74 3.18 10.47 0.81
C ILE A 74 3.99 11.22 1.88
N GLY A 75 5.00 10.58 2.46
CA GLY A 75 5.89 11.23 3.43
C GLY A 75 6.59 12.45 2.83
N LEU A 76 7.15 12.32 1.63
CA LEU A 76 7.80 13.42 0.92
C LEU A 76 6.82 14.56 0.58
N SER A 77 5.58 14.23 0.23
CA SER A 77 4.52 15.20 -0.03
C SER A 77 4.13 15.99 1.23
N CYS A 78 4.08 15.36 2.41
CA CYS A 78 3.86 16.06 3.68
C CYS A 78 5.00 17.05 4.01
N PHE A 79 6.26 16.67 3.76
CA PHE A 79 7.40 17.59 3.89
C PHE A 79 7.28 18.79 2.95
N ALA A 80 6.99 18.54 1.67
CA ALA A 80 6.81 19.60 0.67
C ALA A 80 5.61 20.51 1.00
N GLY A 81 4.49 19.94 1.44
CA GLY A 81 3.30 20.68 1.85
C GLY A 81 3.55 21.54 3.08
N GLY A 82 4.28 21.02 4.08
CA GLY A 82 4.69 21.80 5.25
C GLY A 82 5.65 22.94 4.93
N TYR A 83 6.54 22.75 3.95
CA TYR A 83 7.44 23.80 3.47
C TYR A 83 6.67 24.93 2.77
N VAL A 84 5.75 24.59 1.85
CA VAL A 84 4.95 25.58 1.10
C VAL A 84 3.99 26.34 2.01
N SER A 85 3.42 25.68 3.02
CA SER A 85 2.42 26.27 3.89
C SER A 85 3.00 27.09 5.06
N GLY A 86 4.34 27.16 5.20
CA GLY A 86 5.00 27.80 6.35
C GLY A 86 4.90 27.04 7.68
N PHE A 87 4.08 26.00 7.76
CA PHE A 87 3.93 25.11 8.91
C PHE A 87 4.88 23.91 8.82
N THR A 88 6.19 24.19 8.73
CA THR A 88 7.19 23.15 8.46
C THR A 88 7.21 22.06 9.54
N THR A 89 7.05 22.43 10.81
CA THR A 89 6.99 21.47 11.93
C THR A 89 5.87 20.46 11.77
N VAL A 90 4.70 20.90 11.30
CA VAL A 90 3.54 20.02 11.09
C VAL A 90 3.82 19.05 9.94
N GLY A 91 4.32 19.56 8.81
CA GLY A 91 4.69 18.71 7.66
C GLY A 91 5.76 17.67 7.99
N MET A 92 6.74 18.01 8.83
CA MET A 92 7.77 17.07 9.28
C MET A 92 7.18 15.97 10.18
N VAL A 93 6.38 16.33 11.18
CA VAL A 93 5.81 15.36 12.13
C VAL A 93 4.90 14.35 11.41
N PHE A 94 4.07 14.81 10.48
CA PHE A 94 3.20 13.92 9.70
C PHE A 94 3.92 13.20 8.56
N GLY A 95 5.01 13.75 8.03
CA GLY A 95 5.77 13.18 6.92
C GLY A 95 6.76 12.09 7.34
N VAL A 96 7.39 12.21 8.52
CA VAL A 96 8.42 11.26 9.00
C VAL A 96 7.89 9.83 9.09
N PHE A 97 6.68 9.65 9.65
CA PHE A 97 6.11 8.32 9.85
C PHE A 97 5.90 7.55 8.54
N PRO A 98 5.11 8.04 7.55
CA PRO A 98 4.93 7.34 6.28
C PRO A 98 6.23 7.24 5.46
N LEU A 99 7.15 8.20 5.60
CA LEU A 99 8.45 8.14 4.92
C LEU A 99 9.28 6.95 5.40
N PHE A 100 9.40 6.76 6.72
CA PHE A 100 10.14 5.62 7.29
C PHE A 100 9.46 4.28 7.02
N VAL A 101 8.13 4.22 7.13
CA VAL A 101 7.39 2.99 6.79
C VAL A 101 7.53 2.66 5.31
N GLY A 102 7.49 3.66 4.42
CA GLY A 102 7.70 3.49 2.99
C GLY A 102 9.12 3.01 2.65
N LEU A 103 10.14 3.59 3.29
CA LEU A 103 11.52 3.14 3.17
C LEU A 103 11.69 1.70 3.64
N ALA A 104 11.07 1.31 4.75
CA ALA A 104 11.13 -0.06 5.26
C ALA A 104 10.56 -1.07 4.24
N PHE A 105 9.41 -0.78 3.63
CA PHE A 105 8.85 -1.62 2.56
C PHE A 105 9.73 -1.65 1.31
N CYS A 106 10.37 -0.53 0.96
CA CYS A 106 11.29 -0.47 -0.18
C CYS A 106 12.54 -1.32 0.08
N CYS A 107 13.16 -1.23 1.25
CA CYS A 107 14.30 -2.06 1.66
C CYS A 107 13.93 -3.56 1.69
N LEU A 108 12.79 -3.91 2.28
CA LEU A 108 12.33 -5.30 2.33
C LEU A 108 12.17 -5.88 0.92
N SER A 109 11.62 -5.08 0.00
CA SER A 109 11.43 -5.50 -1.38
C SER A 109 12.74 -5.70 -2.16
N LEU A 110 13.77 -4.90 -1.88
CA LEU A 110 15.11 -5.08 -2.46
C LEU A 110 15.79 -6.34 -1.92
N PHE A 111 15.55 -6.68 -0.64
CA PHE A 111 16.11 -7.88 -0.04
C PHE A 111 15.47 -9.15 -0.63
N ILE A 112 14.14 -9.17 -0.78
CA ILE A 112 13.40 -10.30 -1.38
C ILE A 112 13.71 -10.47 -2.87
N GLU A 113 14.07 -9.40 -3.59
CA GLU A 113 14.48 -9.49 -5.00
C GLU A 113 15.88 -10.10 -5.19
N ASN A 114 16.69 -10.14 -4.12
CA ASN A 114 18.07 -10.62 -4.12
C ASN A 114 18.23 -12.06 -3.60
N GLU A 115 17.12 -12.71 -3.23
CA GLU A 115 17.03 -14.10 -2.74
C GLU A 115 16.34 -14.97 -3.80
#